data_AF-A0A6I0BN73-F1
#
_entry.id   AF-A0A6I0BN73-F1
#
_cell.length_a   1.000
_cell.length_b   1.000
_cell.length_c   1.000
_cell.angle_alpha   90.00
_cell.angle_beta   90.00
_cell.angle_gamma   90.00
#
_symmetry.space_group_name_H-M   'P 1'
#
loop_
_entity.id
_entity.type
_entity.pdbx_description
1 polymer ?
#
loop_
_entity_poly.entity_id
_entity_poly.type
_entity_poly.pdbx_seq_one_letter_code
_entity_poly.pdbx_strand_id
1 'polypeptide(L)'
;MFDPTAFDNLKVIVEGAVYDFDLHGDILVTDRKDMMDLASLSRIYHISFQLSEPFEPVVKATFSLSVDAKNLSGEILEVPQFTPGCEMKLAFSFPIEKPEVVCEEIETFMHSIWGKERMITQKISYEYNKRAISYHNKVEVLFQKAITEDHVDDLIAVISHMIETVRTIQHFLQK
;
A
#
# COMPACT_ATOMS: atom_id res chain seq x y z
N MET A 1 -31.15 -5.14 8.13
CA MET A 1 -29.74 -5.00 8.53
C MET A 1 -28.99 -5.02 7.23
N PHE A 2 -28.35 -3.91 6.85
CA PHE A 2 -27.56 -3.88 5.63
C PHE A 2 -26.28 -4.66 5.93
N ASP A 3 -25.98 -5.68 5.14
CA ASP A 3 -24.69 -6.34 5.23
C ASP A 3 -23.60 -5.32 4.87
N PRO A 4 -22.46 -5.30 5.60
CA PRO A 4 -21.33 -4.45 5.21
C PRO A 4 -20.89 -4.77 3.79
N THR A 5 -20.42 -3.75 3.07
CA THR A 5 -19.88 -3.98 1.72
C THR A 5 -18.56 -4.76 1.79
N ALA A 6 -18.16 -5.41 0.70
CA ALA A 6 -16.88 -6.07 0.55
C ALA A 6 -15.73 -5.10 0.83
N PHE A 7 -15.88 -3.83 0.45
CA PHE A 7 -14.93 -2.77 0.80
C PHE A 7 -14.83 -2.57 2.32
N ASP A 8 -15.97 -2.51 3.03
CA ASP A 8 -15.98 -2.33 4.48
C ASP A 8 -15.36 -3.54 5.20
N ASN A 9 -15.66 -4.77 4.74
CA ASN A 9 -15.10 -5.99 5.32
C ASN A 9 -13.59 -6.10 5.08
N LEU A 10 -13.12 -5.91 3.84
CA LEU A 10 -11.69 -5.93 3.52
C LEU A 10 -10.92 -4.83 4.26
N LYS A 11 -11.51 -3.63 4.41
CA LYS A 11 -10.91 -2.54 5.19
C LYS A 11 -10.70 -2.96 6.66
N VAL A 12 -11.73 -3.52 7.31
CA VAL A 12 -11.63 -3.94 8.72
C VAL A 12 -10.55 -4.99 8.91
N ILE A 13 -10.40 -5.90 7.95
CA ILE A 13 -9.38 -6.96 7.97
C ILE A 13 -7.98 -6.37 7.85
N VAL A 14 -7.78 -5.44 6.91
CA VAL A 14 -6.51 -4.71 6.76
C VAL A 14 -6.18 -3.93 8.02
N GLU A 15 -7.17 -3.24 8.60
CA GLU A 15 -6.99 -2.51 9.86
C GLU A 15 -6.56 -3.42 10.99
N GLY A 16 -7.26 -4.54 11.18
CA GLY A 16 -6.91 -5.54 12.19
C GLY A 16 -5.47 -6.02 12.01
N ALA A 17 -5.11 -6.48 10.82
CA ALA A 17 -3.77 -6.99 10.54
C ALA A 17 -2.66 -5.94 10.78
N VAL A 18 -2.86 -4.69 10.35
CA VAL A 18 -1.86 -3.63 10.57
C VAL A 18 -1.75 -3.28 12.05
N TYR A 19 -2.87 -3.15 12.77
CA TYR A 19 -2.85 -2.83 14.19
C TYR A 19 -2.33 -3.97 15.05
N ASP A 20 -2.46 -5.23 14.62
CA ASP A 20 -1.80 -6.34 15.29
C ASP A 20 -0.28 -6.12 15.28
N PHE A 21 0.35 -5.81 14.14
CA PHE A 21 1.79 -5.53 14.09
C PHE A 21 2.18 -4.25 14.86
N ASP A 22 1.33 -3.23 14.87
CA ASP A 22 1.53 -1.99 15.65
C ASP A 22 1.54 -2.29 17.15
N LEU A 23 0.59 -3.09 17.63
CA LEU A 23 0.49 -3.49 19.04
C LEU A 23 1.63 -4.41 19.48
N HIS A 24 2.16 -5.25 18.57
CA HIS A 24 3.36 -6.05 18.82
C HIS A 24 4.66 -5.23 18.81
N GLY A 25 4.61 -3.97 18.36
CA GLY A 25 5.75 -3.08 18.28
C GLY A 25 6.64 -3.31 17.06
N ASP A 26 6.19 -4.08 16.05
CA ASP A 26 6.94 -4.29 14.80
C ASP A 26 6.96 -3.02 13.92
N ILE A 27 5.86 -2.28 13.93
CA ILE A 27 5.64 -1.06 13.17
C ILE A 27 5.00 0.02 14.03
N LEU A 28 5.02 1.25 13.52
CA LEU A 28 4.25 2.38 14.01
C LEU A 28 3.31 2.88 12.91
N VAL A 29 2.01 2.90 13.17
CA VAL A 29 1.03 3.55 12.27
C VAL A 29 1.22 5.07 12.27
N THR A 30 1.39 5.67 11.09
CA THR A 30 1.73 7.10 10.93
C THR A 30 0.63 7.95 10.30
N ASP A 31 -0.28 7.34 9.53
CA ASP A 31 -1.39 8.04 8.89
C ASP A 31 -2.52 7.05 8.58
N ARG A 32 -3.77 7.52 8.69
CA ARG A 32 -4.96 6.74 8.35
C ARG A 32 -6.03 7.65 7.78
N LYS A 33 -6.55 7.31 6.61
CA LYS A 33 -7.57 8.09 5.91
C LYS A 33 -8.63 7.16 5.30
N ASP A 34 -9.89 7.44 5.59
CA ASP A 34 -11.05 6.86 4.92
C ASP A 34 -11.78 8.01 4.22
N MET A 35 -11.82 7.97 2.89
CA MET A 35 -12.27 9.08 2.06
C MET A 35 -13.33 8.61 1.08
N MET A 36 -14.32 9.49 0.83
CA MET A 36 -15.33 9.31 -0.21
C MET A 36 -15.26 10.48 -1.17
N ASP A 37 -15.12 10.20 -2.46
CA ASP A 37 -15.27 11.19 -3.51
C ASP A 37 -16.74 11.20 -3.95
N LEU A 38 -17.44 12.31 -3.68
CA LEU A 38 -18.85 12.45 -4.00
C LEU A 38 -19.13 12.69 -5.48
N ALA A 39 -18.15 13.16 -6.25
CA ALA A 39 -18.31 13.41 -7.69
C ALA A 39 -18.22 12.10 -8.47
N SER A 40 -17.25 11.25 -8.12
CA SER A 40 -17.09 9.92 -8.74
C SER A 40 -17.86 8.82 -8.00
N LEU A 41 -18.43 9.11 -6.83
CA LEU A 41 -19.04 8.14 -5.90
C LEU A 41 -18.12 6.94 -5.59
N SER A 42 -16.82 7.20 -5.49
CA SER A 42 -15.80 6.22 -5.12
C SER A 42 -15.40 6.36 -3.65
N ARG A 43 -14.88 5.29 -3.05
CA ARG A 43 -14.26 5.31 -1.72
C ARG A 43 -12.83 4.82 -1.79
N ILE A 44 -11.98 5.42 -0.96
CA ILE A 44 -10.58 5.05 -0.84
C ILE A 44 -10.21 5.03 0.64
N TYR A 45 -9.60 3.93 1.06
CA TYR A 45 -8.98 3.77 2.36
C TYR A 45 -7.45 3.74 2.21
N HIS A 46 -6.76 4.46 3.08
CA HIS A 46 -5.31 4.42 3.22
C HIS A 46 -4.92 4.19 4.67
N ILE A 47 -3.93 3.33 4.87
CA ILE A 47 -3.20 3.22 6.13
C ILE A 47 -1.72 3.21 5.84
N SER A 48 -0.97 4.03 6.58
CA SER A 48 0.48 4.13 6.44
C SER A 48 1.18 3.80 7.73
N PHE A 49 2.35 3.19 7.61
CA PHE A 49 3.18 2.80 8.73
C PHE A 49 4.66 2.83 8.35
N GLN A 50 5.49 2.79 9.37
CA GLN A 50 6.95 2.66 9.30
C GLN A 50 7.40 1.65 10.38
N LEU A 51 8.67 1.25 10.41
CA LEU A 51 9.17 0.46 11.55
C LEU A 51 9.12 1.28 12.84
N SER A 52 8.87 0.63 13.99
CA SER A 52 8.82 1.32 15.30
C SER A 52 10.13 1.98 15.69
N GLU A 53 11.25 1.32 15.36
CA GLU A 53 12.61 1.82 15.57
C GLU A 53 13.28 2.00 14.19
N PRO A 54 12.88 3.01 13.40
CA PRO A 54 13.45 3.21 12.09
C PRO A 54 14.81 3.88 12.22
N PHE A 55 15.67 3.64 11.25
CA PHE A 55 16.89 4.41 11.08
C PHE A 55 16.63 5.51 10.06
N GLU A 56 17.39 6.59 10.11
CA GLU A 56 17.32 7.58 9.02
C GLU A 56 18.13 7.09 7.82
N PRO A 57 17.61 7.21 6.58
CA PRO A 57 16.30 7.80 6.24
C PRO A 57 15.12 6.86 6.50
N VAL A 58 14.02 7.38 7.05
CA VAL A 58 12.81 6.59 7.31
C VAL A 58 12.11 6.13 6.03
N VAL A 59 11.76 4.85 5.98
CA VAL A 59 10.92 4.26 4.93
C VAL A 59 9.46 4.19 5.40
N LYS A 60 8.57 4.86 4.66
CA LYS A 60 7.12 4.83 4.89
C LYS A 60 6.44 3.88 3.91
N ALA A 61 5.67 2.93 4.43
CA ALA A 61 4.75 2.11 3.64
C ALA A 61 3.34 2.68 3.69
N THR A 62 2.58 2.48 2.60
CA THR A 62 1.17 2.85 2.50
C THR A 62 0.40 1.75 1.79
N PHE A 63 -0.60 1.19 2.48
CA PHE A 63 -1.60 0.31 1.91
C PHE A 63 -2.79 1.17 1.45
N SER A 64 -3.33 0.87 0.27
CA SER A 64 -4.50 1.53 -0.29
C SER A 64 -5.51 0.51 -0.78
N LEU A 65 -6.78 0.69 -0.37
CA LEU A 65 -7.94 -0.02 -0.90
C LEU A 65 -8.87 1.00 -1.54
N SER A 66 -9.36 0.75 -2.75
CA SER A 66 -10.33 1.63 -3.40
C SER A 66 -11.46 0.85 -4.06
N VAL A 67 -12.64 1.45 -4.10
CA VAL A 67 -13.82 0.91 -4.77
C VAL A 67 -14.49 2.03 -5.57
N ASP A 68 -14.86 1.73 -6.81
CA ASP A 68 -15.56 2.67 -7.69
C ASP A 68 -17.09 2.62 -7.48
N ALA A 69 -17.80 3.57 -8.08
CA ALA A 69 -19.24 3.63 -7.98
C ALA A 69 -19.95 2.38 -8.52
N LYS A 70 -19.38 1.75 -9.56
CA LYS A 70 -19.97 0.56 -10.18
C LYS A 70 -19.96 -0.61 -9.22
N ASN A 71 -18.83 -0.88 -8.58
CA ASN A 71 -18.69 -1.94 -7.59
C ASN A 71 -19.52 -1.67 -6.34
N LEU A 72 -19.44 -0.44 -5.82
CA LEU A 72 -20.19 -0.07 -4.62
C LEU A 72 -21.71 -0.15 -4.83
N SER A 73 -22.22 0.41 -5.93
CA SER A 73 -23.67 0.37 -6.22
C SER A 73 -24.17 -1.01 -6.64
N GLY A 74 -23.38 -1.77 -7.40
CA GLY A 74 -23.74 -3.13 -7.80
C GLY A 74 -23.92 -4.05 -6.60
N GLU A 75 -23.09 -3.88 -5.59
CA GLU A 75 -23.21 -4.60 -4.31
C GLU A 75 -24.43 -4.14 -3.50
N ILE A 76 -24.59 -2.84 -3.28
CA ILE A 76 -25.72 -2.28 -2.50
C ILE A 76 -27.08 -2.64 -3.11
N LEU A 77 -27.14 -2.73 -4.45
CA LEU A 77 -28.34 -3.11 -5.19
C LEU A 77 -28.50 -4.63 -5.35
N GLU A 78 -27.59 -5.43 -4.78
CA GLU A 78 -27.58 -6.89 -4.85
C GLU A 78 -27.76 -7.42 -6.28
N VAL A 79 -27.03 -6.83 -7.24
CA VAL A 79 -27.17 -7.17 -8.65
C VAL A 79 -26.85 -8.66 -8.87
N PRO A 80 -27.76 -9.46 -9.45
CA PRO A 80 -27.53 -10.88 -9.64
C PRO A 80 -26.29 -11.15 -10.50
N GLN A 81 -25.47 -12.13 -10.11
CA GLN A 81 -24.22 -12.50 -10.80
C GLN A 81 -23.16 -11.39 -10.82
N PHE A 82 -23.29 -10.37 -9.98
CA PHE A 82 -22.27 -9.34 -9.80
C PHE A 82 -21.32 -9.73 -8.67
N THR A 83 -20.02 -9.79 -8.96
CA THR A 83 -18.99 -9.99 -7.94
C THR A 83 -18.32 -8.64 -7.69
N PRO A 84 -18.60 -7.97 -6.56
CA PRO A 84 -17.95 -6.71 -6.22
C PRO A 84 -16.47 -6.95 -5.97
N GLY A 85 -15.65 -6.00 -6.41
CA GLY A 85 -14.21 -6.06 -6.24
C GLY A 85 -13.62 -4.70 -5.87
N CYS A 86 -12.58 -4.74 -5.04
CA CYS A 86 -11.79 -3.58 -4.68
C CYS A 86 -10.45 -3.60 -5.42
N GLU A 87 -9.90 -2.42 -5.70
CA GLU A 87 -8.55 -2.26 -6.18
C GLU A 87 -7.60 -2.08 -4.99
N MET A 88 -6.47 -2.79 -5.02
CA MET A 88 -5.43 -2.69 -4.01
C MET A 88 -4.15 -2.11 -4.61
N LYS A 89 -3.53 -1.22 -3.85
CA LYS A 89 -2.26 -0.61 -4.22
C LYS A 89 -1.37 -0.43 -3.00
N LEU A 90 -0.11 -0.78 -3.17
CA LEU A 90 0.92 -0.63 -2.14
C LEU A 90 1.92 0.41 -2.60
N ALA A 91 2.40 1.24 -1.68
CA ALA A 91 3.45 2.20 -1.96
C ALA A 91 4.50 2.25 -0.84
N PHE A 92 5.74 2.49 -1.24
CA PHE A 92 6.88 2.70 -0.34
C PHE A 92 7.55 4.01 -0.72
N SER A 93 7.72 4.89 0.27
CA SER A 93 8.16 6.27 0.07
C SER A 93 9.34 6.58 1.00
N PHE A 94 10.45 7.04 0.43
CA PHE A 94 11.68 7.32 1.17
C PHE A 94 12.60 8.26 0.38
N PRO A 95 13.45 9.06 1.05
CA PRO A 95 14.44 9.88 0.37
C PRO A 95 15.66 9.05 -0.06
N ILE A 96 16.28 9.44 -1.19
CA ILE A 96 17.48 8.82 -1.75
C ILE A 96 18.41 9.90 -2.34
N GLU A 97 19.72 9.64 -2.41
CA GLU A 97 20.69 10.59 -2.97
C GLU A 97 21.10 10.28 -4.43
N LYS A 98 21.21 9.00 -4.79
CA LYS A 98 21.70 8.53 -6.10
C LYS A 98 20.65 7.66 -6.79
N PRO A 99 19.65 8.26 -7.46
CA PRO A 99 18.55 7.52 -8.08
C PRO A 99 19.00 6.43 -9.04
N GLU A 100 20.04 6.67 -9.83
CA GLU A 100 20.48 5.76 -10.89
C GLU A 100 20.99 4.42 -10.33
N VAL A 101 21.59 4.42 -9.13
CA VAL A 101 22.10 3.21 -8.47
C VAL A 101 21.05 2.64 -7.53
N VAL A 102 20.43 3.49 -6.72
CA VAL A 102 19.49 3.05 -5.68
C VAL A 102 18.23 2.43 -6.32
N CYS A 103 17.69 3.00 -7.40
CA CYS A 103 16.48 2.45 -8.01
C CYS A 103 16.68 1.04 -8.56
N GLU A 104 17.85 0.71 -9.12
CA GLU A 104 18.14 -0.64 -9.64
C GLU A 104 18.16 -1.69 -8.52
N GLU A 105 18.80 -1.38 -7.39
CA GLU A 105 18.83 -2.25 -6.20
C GLU A 105 17.43 -2.42 -5.61
N ILE A 106 16.68 -1.31 -5.49
CA ILE A 106 15.29 -1.35 -5.01
C ILE A 106 14.42 -2.22 -5.93
N GLU A 107 14.54 -2.10 -7.24
CA GLU A 107 13.80 -2.93 -8.20
C GLU A 107 14.09 -4.43 -7.97
N THR A 108 15.35 -4.75 -7.72
CA THR A 108 15.79 -6.13 -7.43
C THR A 108 15.15 -6.65 -6.15
N PHE A 109 15.15 -5.88 -5.07
CA PHE A 109 14.48 -6.26 -3.82
C PHE A 109 12.97 -6.44 -4.01
N MET A 110 12.32 -5.50 -4.71
CA MET A 110 10.88 -5.56 -4.98
C MET A 110 10.51 -6.83 -5.74
N HIS A 111 11.26 -7.20 -6.78
CA HIS A 111 11.00 -8.44 -7.52
C HIS A 111 11.33 -9.70 -6.73
N SER A 112 12.28 -9.64 -5.78
CA SER A 112 12.58 -10.79 -4.91
C SER A 112 11.45 -11.08 -3.92
N ILE A 113 10.78 -10.05 -3.41
CA ILE A 113 9.70 -10.17 -2.42
C ILE A 113 8.34 -10.39 -3.10
N TRP A 114 8.03 -9.60 -4.13
CA TRP A 114 6.71 -9.57 -4.77
C TRP A 114 6.61 -10.43 -6.04
N GLY A 115 7.74 -10.92 -6.54
CA GLY A 115 7.84 -11.68 -7.78
C GLY A 115 7.97 -10.79 -9.03
N LYS A 116 8.41 -11.41 -10.13
CA LYS A 116 8.64 -10.72 -11.42
C LYS A 116 7.36 -10.43 -12.21
N GLU A 117 6.27 -11.14 -11.91
CA GLU A 117 4.97 -10.97 -12.58
C GLU A 117 4.22 -9.72 -12.10
N ARG A 118 4.62 -9.13 -10.97
CA ARG A 118 4.00 -7.91 -10.45
C ARG A 118 4.56 -6.70 -11.16
N MET A 119 3.68 -5.77 -11.51
CA MET A 119 4.09 -4.48 -12.06
C MET A 119 4.59 -3.59 -10.91
N ILE A 120 5.89 -3.35 -10.89
CA ILE A 120 6.58 -2.44 -9.99
C ILE A 120 6.86 -1.14 -10.75
N THR A 121 6.60 0.00 -10.13
CA THR A 121 6.93 1.31 -10.72
C THR A 121 7.65 2.17 -9.69
N GLN A 122 8.69 2.87 -10.11
CA GLN A 122 9.40 3.84 -9.27
C GLN A 122 9.25 5.24 -9.85
N LYS A 123 8.88 6.20 -9.00
CA LYS A 123 8.75 7.61 -9.35
C LYS A 123 9.69 8.44 -8.50
N ILE A 124 10.57 9.18 -9.17
CA ILE A 124 11.50 10.10 -8.53
C ILE A 124 10.94 11.51 -8.62
N SER A 125 10.93 12.21 -7.50
CA SER A 125 10.48 13.59 -7.41
C SER A 125 11.47 14.45 -6.60
N TYR A 126 11.59 15.70 -6.98
CA TYR A 126 12.46 16.68 -6.32
C TYR A 126 11.86 18.08 -6.48
N GLU A 127 12.25 18.99 -5.60
CA GLU A 127 11.82 20.37 -5.70
C GLU A 127 12.66 21.12 -6.75
N TYR A 128 11.99 21.69 -7.75
CA TYR A 128 12.63 22.47 -8.81
C TYR A 128 13.35 23.70 -8.24
N ASN A 129 14.50 24.08 -8.84
CA ASN A 129 15.38 25.18 -8.41
C ASN A 129 15.98 25.08 -7.00
N LYS A 130 15.76 24.00 -6.26
CA LYS A 130 16.64 23.63 -5.15
C LYS A 130 17.72 22.71 -5.70
N ARG A 131 18.98 22.92 -5.30
CA ARG A 131 20.04 21.95 -5.62
C ARG A 131 19.64 20.66 -4.92
N ALA A 132 19.20 19.65 -5.67
CA ALA A 132 18.67 18.42 -5.10
C ALA A 132 19.81 17.68 -4.38
N ILE A 133 19.86 17.82 -3.06
CA ILE A 133 20.76 17.03 -2.19
C ILE A 133 20.14 15.64 -1.96
N SER A 134 18.81 15.55 -2.02
CA SER A 134 18.06 14.30 -1.98
C SER A 134 16.85 14.36 -2.90
N TYR A 135 16.44 13.19 -3.36
CA TYR A 135 15.25 12.94 -4.15
C TYR A 135 14.26 12.12 -3.32
N HIS A 136 12.96 12.30 -3.56
CA HIS A 136 11.96 11.41 -3.00
C HIS A 136 11.64 10.30 -3.99
N ASN A 137 11.92 9.05 -3.59
CA ASN A 137 11.50 7.87 -4.33
C ASN A 137 10.15 7.38 -3.80
N LYS A 138 9.25 7.11 -4.73
CA LYS A 138 8.00 6.40 -4.48
C LYS A 138 7.94 5.15 -5.35
N VAL A 139 8.02 3.99 -4.70
CA VAL A 139 7.84 2.68 -5.30
C VAL A 139 6.37 2.28 -5.17
N GLU A 140 5.72 1.83 -6.23
CA GLU A 140 4.32 1.38 -6.21
C GLU A 140 4.23 -0.06 -6.76
N VAL A 141 3.53 -0.92 -6.02
CA VAL A 141 3.17 -2.29 -6.45
C VAL A 141 1.72 -2.28 -6.91
N LEU A 142 1.49 -2.68 -8.16
CA LEU A 142 0.18 -2.65 -8.80
C LEU A 142 -0.38 -4.07 -8.99
N PHE A 143 -1.62 -4.27 -8.56
CA PHE A 143 -2.33 -5.53 -8.65
C PHE A 143 -3.35 -5.46 -9.78
N GLN A 144 -3.28 -6.41 -10.73
CA GLN A 144 -4.14 -6.43 -11.92
C GLN A 144 -5.54 -7.01 -11.64
N LYS A 145 -5.68 -7.83 -10.60
CA LYS A 145 -6.95 -8.46 -10.24
C LYS A 145 -7.59 -7.70 -9.09
N ALA A 146 -8.89 -7.50 -9.20
CA ALA A 146 -9.69 -6.99 -8.10
C ALA A 146 -9.64 -7.98 -6.92
N ILE A 147 -9.65 -7.44 -5.71
CA ILE A 147 -9.70 -8.19 -4.45
C ILE A 147 -11.15 -8.31 -4.01
N THR A 148 -11.52 -9.52 -3.63
CA THR A 148 -12.83 -9.88 -3.08
C THR A 148 -12.63 -10.49 -1.69
N GLU A 149 -13.72 -10.75 -0.97
CA GLU A 149 -13.69 -11.35 0.36
C GLU A 149 -13.08 -12.76 0.40
N ASP A 150 -13.05 -13.46 -0.72
CA ASP A 150 -12.40 -14.78 -0.81
C ASP A 150 -10.87 -14.71 -0.67
N HIS A 151 -10.28 -13.50 -0.76
CA HIS A 151 -8.84 -13.26 -0.73
C HIS A 151 -8.36 -12.69 0.63
N VAL A 152 -9.15 -12.85 1.68
CA VAL A 152 -8.86 -12.29 3.01
C VAL A 152 -7.54 -12.78 3.59
N ASP A 153 -7.25 -14.07 3.48
CA ASP A 153 -5.99 -14.64 3.97
C ASP A 153 -4.78 -14.07 3.22
N ASP A 154 -4.95 -13.72 1.93
CA ASP A 154 -3.89 -13.10 1.13
C ASP A 154 -3.57 -11.68 1.63
N LEU A 155 -4.53 -10.94 2.19
CA LEU A 155 -4.29 -9.59 2.70
C LEU A 155 -3.34 -9.57 3.89
N ILE A 156 -3.46 -10.54 4.81
CA ILE A 156 -2.56 -10.64 5.97
C ILE A 156 -1.14 -10.95 5.52
N ALA A 157 -0.99 -11.84 4.54
CA ALA A 157 0.31 -12.13 3.91
C ALA A 157 0.88 -10.88 3.21
N VAL A 158 0.04 -10.10 2.52
CA VAL A 158 0.42 -8.83 1.89
C VAL A 158 0.96 -7.83 2.92
N ILE A 159 0.29 -7.63 4.05
CA ILE A 159 0.79 -6.73 5.11
C ILE A 159 2.14 -7.22 5.64
N SER A 160 2.29 -8.52 5.86
CA SER A 160 3.56 -9.11 6.29
C SER A 160 4.69 -8.85 5.27
N HIS A 161 4.41 -9.01 3.97
CA HIS A 161 5.36 -8.71 2.90
C HIS A 161 5.67 -7.21 2.77
N MET A 162 4.71 -6.33 3.06
CA MET A 162 4.96 -4.89 3.13
C MET A 162 5.96 -4.57 4.23
N ILE A 163 5.79 -5.14 5.42
CA ILE A 163 6.72 -4.93 6.54
C ILE A 163 8.12 -5.45 6.18
N GLU A 164 8.22 -6.63 5.55
CA GLU A 164 9.49 -7.16 5.08
C GLU A 164 10.15 -6.27 4.00
N THR A 165 9.33 -5.69 3.12
CA THR A 165 9.80 -4.72 2.13
C THR A 165 10.38 -3.48 2.82
N VAL A 166 9.68 -2.92 3.82
CA VAL A 166 10.18 -1.79 4.61
C VAL A 166 11.50 -2.15 5.29
N ARG A 167 11.60 -3.31 5.95
CA ARG A 167 12.83 -3.79 6.60
C ARG A 167 14.00 -3.90 5.64
N THR A 168 13.76 -4.50 4.47
CA THR A 168 14.79 -4.71 3.44
C THR A 168 15.32 -3.38 2.91
N ILE A 169 14.42 -2.46 2.52
CA ILE A 169 14.78 -1.13 2.03
C ILE A 169 15.50 -0.33 3.14
N GLN A 170 14.97 -0.35 4.36
CA GLN A 170 15.54 0.36 5.50
C GLN A 170 16.98 -0.09 5.80
N HIS A 171 17.23 -1.41 5.76
CA HIS A 171 18.57 -1.96 5.96
C HIS A 171 19.53 -1.60 4.82
N PHE A 172 19.04 -1.55 3.57
CA PHE A 172 19.85 -1.13 2.43
C PHE A 172 20.27 0.34 2.54
N LEU A 173 19.35 1.23 2.93
CA LEU A 173 19.62 2.67 3.02
C LEU A 173 20.57 3.07 4.17
N GLN A 174 20.86 2.16 5.11
CA GLN A 174 21.86 2.37 6.17
C GLN A 174 23.31 2.20 5.71
N LYS A 175 23.53 1.55 4.57
CA LYS A 175 24.87 1.21 4.06
C LYS A 175 25.45 2.35 3.22
#